data_AF-A0A351YH86-F1
#
_entry.id   AF-A0A351YH86-F1
#
_cell.length_a   1.000
_cell.length_b   1.000
_cell.length_c   1.000
_cell.angle_alpha   90.00
_cell.angle_beta   90.00
_cell.angle_gamma   90.00
#
_symmetry.space_group_name_H-M   'P 1'
#
loop_
_entity.id
_entity.type
_entity.pdbx_description
1 polymer ?
#
loop_
_entity_poly.entity_id
_entity_poly.type
_entity_poly.pdbx_seq_one_letter_code
_entity_poly.pdbx_strand_id
1 'polypeptide(L)'
;MKILRRWLCIGLLACLPICLQAQTSDSYFLHTIARGENLTSIAATYNVSVADIVRLNPGSDRFIKAGETLRIPQSKDNNGPQYHTIQPGETLYGLMKRYDVTVEAICKANPGLSESNFRSGQVIIIPAADKTADLPIIQSDQPASQSVVIPQQSYRDIHKVKRRETIYSICREYGITEEELIAANPELKTEKLKRGKYIRIPFHKQMPVAPVVTPGESAMPTNSELFERINSDTKRKNQLKVAVMLPFMLNGGNQGEQMRMVEYYQGVLMAINELKKNGTSFDIHTYDTQNNATTVRQILARSEMKDMDLIIGPGHATHIPAISAFSEQNKIRLVVPFTSKCDEVFGNPYLYQVNTPQSYLYSEVYEHFLRKFRGNNIIFVDAGDGETDKREFIGGFKQELKDQHIPFREINANSKESIEQALQAGTENILIPTSGSNIALIKLLPYLKALKLSWEAEETPDKYSLHLFGYPEWQTYTTDHLDDFYTFDTYFYTSFYANNLSVSVVNFQKEFRQWYHKEILNTYPKYAILGYETAHYLLKGLSLYGNKLEQHLNNIQVTPIQTSFRFERVSNWGGFINKKVFFIHFTKDHELIKMDFDQ
;
A
#
# COMPACT_ATOMS: atom_id res chain seq x y z
N MET A 1 -0.06 46.60 49.83
CA MET A 1 1.41 46.75 49.94
C MET A 1 2.01 45.36 49.87
N LYS A 2 2.58 44.96 48.71
CA LYS A 2 4.03 44.94 48.39
C LYS A 2 4.79 43.95 49.30
N ILE A 3 5.63 42.98 48.88
CA ILE A 3 6.43 42.70 47.66
C ILE A 3 7.01 41.27 47.87
N LEU A 4 6.89 40.35 46.90
CA LEU A 4 7.97 39.78 46.08
C LEU A 4 9.21 39.20 46.81
N ARG A 5 9.49 37.89 46.61
CA ARG A 5 10.78 37.43 46.04
C ARG A 5 10.77 35.94 45.65
N ARG A 6 10.91 35.74 44.33
CA ARG A 6 11.35 34.55 43.60
C ARG A 6 12.72 34.08 44.10
N TRP A 7 12.92 32.77 44.19
CA TRP A 7 14.21 32.14 43.98
C TRP A 7 14.10 31.09 42.89
N LEU A 8 15.04 31.19 41.96
CA LEU A 8 15.16 30.53 40.68
C LEU A 8 15.99 29.26 40.90
N CYS A 9 15.42 28.07 40.70
CA CYS A 9 16.21 26.84 40.57
C CYS A 9 16.38 26.55 39.08
N ILE A 10 17.49 27.01 38.52
CA ILE A 10 17.97 26.60 37.19
C ILE A 10 18.48 25.16 37.35
N GLY A 11 17.66 24.19 36.95
CA GLY A 11 18.12 22.83 36.73
C GLY A 11 18.96 22.78 35.47
N LEU A 12 20.25 22.47 35.62
CA LEU A 12 21.15 22.13 34.52
C LEU A 12 20.49 21.01 33.67
N LEU A 13 20.13 21.32 32.42
CA LEU A 13 19.97 20.30 31.40
C LEU A 13 21.36 19.71 31.12
N ALA A 14 21.64 18.57 31.72
CA ALA A 14 22.68 17.70 31.21
C ALA A 14 22.19 17.16 29.87
N CYS A 15 22.74 17.70 28.77
CA CYS A 15 22.73 17.02 27.48
C CYS A 15 23.43 15.67 27.66
N LEU A 16 22.66 14.64 27.95
CA LEU A 16 23.11 13.26 27.78
C LEU A 16 23.41 13.06 26.29
N PRO A 17 24.61 12.57 25.93
CA PRO A 17 24.86 12.18 24.56
C PRO A 17 23.85 11.09 24.21
N ILE A 18 23.20 11.23 23.05
CA ILE A 18 22.40 10.18 22.44
C ILE A 18 23.35 9.00 22.30
N CYS A 19 23.23 8.06 23.24
CA CYS A 19 23.94 6.80 23.19
C CYS A 19 23.44 6.11 21.92
N LEU A 20 24.33 5.85 20.95
CA LEU A 20 24.07 4.83 19.94
C LEU A 20 23.83 3.52 20.71
N GLN A 21 22.57 3.22 21.03
CA GLN A 21 22.21 1.89 21.47
C GLN A 21 22.53 0.96 20.31
N ALA A 22 23.31 -0.08 20.54
CA ALA A 22 23.40 -1.20 19.61
C ALA A 22 22.00 -1.82 19.49
N GLN A 23 21.32 -1.57 18.36
CA GLN A 23 19.92 -1.97 18.13
C GLN A 23 19.78 -3.39 17.59
N THR A 24 20.90 -4.01 17.21
CA THR A 24 21.02 -5.45 16.97
C THR A 24 21.79 -6.05 18.12
N SER A 25 21.09 -6.82 18.95
CA SER A 25 21.76 -7.77 19.82
C SER A 25 21.72 -9.13 19.16
N ASP A 26 22.62 -9.98 19.57
CA ASP A 26 22.69 -11.38 19.22
C ASP A 26 21.38 -12.18 19.36
N SER A 27 20.37 -11.66 20.09
CA SER A 27 19.09 -12.33 20.36
C SER A 27 17.85 -11.61 19.81
N TYR A 28 17.97 -10.37 19.32
CA TYR A 28 16.84 -9.61 18.77
C TYR A 28 17.27 -8.45 17.86
N PHE A 29 16.34 -8.04 16.99
CA PHE A 29 16.42 -6.79 16.21
C PHE A 29 15.17 -5.90 16.49
N LEU A 30 15.17 -4.66 15.99
CA LEU A 30 14.06 -3.73 16.18
C LEU A 30 13.16 -3.65 14.93
N HIS A 31 11.88 -3.88 15.12
CA HIS A 31 10.85 -3.65 14.10
C HIS A 31 10.06 -2.40 14.43
N THR A 32 9.92 -1.47 13.49
CA THR A 32 9.01 -0.31 13.66
C THR A 32 7.63 -0.69 13.15
N ILE A 33 6.63 -0.65 14.02
CA ILE A 33 5.27 -1.09 13.70
C ILE A 33 4.68 -0.20 12.61
N ALA A 34 4.33 -0.80 11.48
CA ALA A 34 3.62 -0.15 10.40
C ALA A 34 2.12 -0.10 10.69
N ARG A 35 1.45 0.84 10.03
CA ARG A 35 -0.01 0.99 10.14
C ARG A 35 -0.73 -0.29 9.66
N GLY A 36 -1.65 -0.79 10.47
CA GLY A 36 -2.44 -2.00 10.19
C GLY A 36 -1.78 -3.31 10.64
N GLU A 37 -0.52 -3.27 11.06
CA GLU A 37 0.13 -4.43 11.67
C GLU A 37 -0.40 -4.69 13.07
N ASN A 38 -0.51 -5.97 13.40
CA ASN A 38 -0.70 -6.50 14.75
C ASN A 38 0.38 -7.55 15.06
N LEU A 39 0.44 -8.02 16.31
CA LEU A 39 1.42 -9.03 16.72
C LEU A 39 1.38 -10.30 15.86
N THR A 40 0.20 -10.71 15.39
CA THR A 40 0.05 -11.89 14.52
C THR A 40 0.69 -11.67 13.15
N SER A 41 0.45 -10.53 12.50
CA SER A 41 1.06 -10.20 11.20
C SER A 41 2.58 -10.02 11.30
N ILE A 42 3.07 -9.43 12.40
CA ILE A 42 4.49 -9.26 12.66
C ILE A 42 5.14 -10.62 12.92
N ALA A 43 4.51 -11.46 13.75
CA ALA A 43 4.95 -12.83 14.00
C ALA A 43 5.04 -13.65 12.71
N ALA A 44 4.03 -13.56 11.84
CA ALA A 44 4.02 -14.23 10.53
C ALA A 44 5.12 -13.71 9.60
N THR A 45 5.35 -12.39 9.57
CA THR A 45 6.39 -11.74 8.74
C THR A 45 7.80 -12.23 9.09
N TYR A 46 8.07 -12.46 10.37
CA TYR A 46 9.39 -12.89 10.86
C TYR A 46 9.49 -14.38 11.18
N ASN A 47 8.41 -15.13 10.99
CA ASN A 47 8.29 -16.54 11.37
C ASN A 47 8.70 -16.81 12.83
N VAL A 48 8.17 -15.99 13.76
CA VAL A 48 8.38 -16.11 15.21
C VAL A 48 7.05 -16.32 15.92
N SER A 49 7.06 -16.73 17.19
CA SER A 49 5.82 -16.83 17.96
C SER A 49 5.40 -15.48 18.52
N VAL A 50 4.09 -15.22 18.58
CA VAL A 50 3.54 -14.05 19.29
C VAL A 50 4.00 -14.03 20.75
N ALA A 51 4.06 -15.20 21.40
CA ALA A 51 4.51 -15.33 22.78
C ALA A 51 5.97 -14.85 22.97
N ASP A 52 6.86 -15.14 22.02
CA ASP A 52 8.24 -14.65 22.07
C ASP A 52 8.35 -13.15 21.86
N ILE A 53 7.53 -12.57 20.98
CA ILE A 53 7.45 -11.11 20.83
C ILE A 53 6.99 -10.48 22.15
N VAL A 54 5.92 -11.00 22.76
CA VAL A 54 5.41 -10.49 24.05
C VAL A 54 6.45 -10.64 25.17
N ARG A 55 7.20 -11.75 25.20
CA ARG A 55 8.27 -11.98 26.18
C ARG A 55 9.36 -10.92 26.10
N LEU A 56 9.72 -10.46 24.90
CA LEU A 56 10.71 -9.39 24.71
C LEU A 56 10.11 -7.98 24.83
N ASN A 57 8.78 -7.85 24.78
CA ASN A 57 8.05 -6.59 24.86
C ASN A 57 6.87 -6.70 25.85
N PRO A 58 7.13 -6.79 27.17
CA PRO A 58 6.06 -6.95 28.16
C PRO A 58 4.99 -5.87 28.01
N GLY A 59 3.72 -6.29 27.90
CA GLY A 59 2.56 -5.41 27.71
C GLY A 59 2.08 -5.29 26.26
N SER A 60 2.84 -5.76 25.27
CA SER A 60 2.46 -5.69 23.86
C SER A 60 1.26 -6.56 23.50
N ASP A 61 0.95 -7.58 24.31
CA ASP A 61 -0.23 -8.44 24.18
C ASP A 61 -1.55 -7.68 24.36
N ARG A 62 -1.50 -6.55 25.08
CA ARG A 62 -2.65 -5.68 25.31
C ARG A 62 -2.80 -4.65 24.21
N PHE A 63 -1.69 -4.01 23.83
CA PHE A 63 -1.70 -2.89 22.91
C PHE A 63 -0.33 -2.68 22.25
N ILE A 64 -0.36 -2.34 20.97
CA ILE A 64 0.79 -1.86 20.21
C ILE A 64 0.36 -0.69 19.32
N LYS A 65 1.26 0.26 19.07
CA LYS A 65 0.96 1.46 18.28
C LYS A 65 1.84 1.59 17.06
N ALA A 66 1.26 1.99 15.93
CA ALA A 66 2.02 2.31 14.73
C ALA A 66 3.07 3.40 15.02
N GLY A 67 4.29 3.19 14.54
CA GLY A 67 5.46 4.03 14.78
C GLY A 67 6.27 3.66 16.03
N GLU A 68 5.77 2.82 16.93
CA GLU A 68 6.56 2.27 18.04
C GLU A 68 7.50 1.16 17.55
N THR A 69 8.57 0.91 18.30
CA THR A 69 9.53 -0.15 18.01
C THR A 69 9.33 -1.37 18.90
N LEU A 70 9.23 -2.56 18.31
CA LEU A 70 9.23 -3.85 19.01
C LEU A 70 10.58 -4.55 18.88
N ARG A 71 11.00 -5.22 19.95
CA ARG A 71 12.10 -6.18 19.91
C ARG A 71 11.59 -7.50 19.35
N ILE A 72 12.08 -7.89 18.19
CA ILE A 72 11.69 -9.15 17.55
C ILE A 72 12.80 -10.17 17.76
N PRO A 73 12.49 -11.38 18.28
CA PRO A 73 13.50 -12.39 18.56
C PRO A 73 14.20 -12.84 17.28
N GLN A 74 15.49 -13.10 17.37
CA GLN A 74 16.29 -13.68 16.28
C GLN A 74 17.22 -14.75 16.86
N SER A 75 17.34 -15.90 16.19
CA SER A 75 18.23 -16.98 16.63
C SER A 75 19.66 -16.79 16.10
N LYS A 76 20.65 -17.21 16.90
CA LYS A 76 22.06 -17.33 16.50
C LYS A 76 22.37 -18.59 15.70
N ASP A 77 21.57 -19.63 15.88
CA ASP A 77 21.81 -20.87 15.17
C ASP A 77 21.57 -20.56 13.69
N ASN A 78 22.60 -20.71 12.85
CA ASN A 78 22.66 -20.37 11.42
C ASN A 78 21.56 -21.01 10.52
N ASN A 79 20.49 -21.53 11.11
CA ASN A 79 19.35 -22.14 10.46
C ASN A 79 18.26 -21.14 10.04
N GLY A 80 18.35 -19.85 10.43
CA GLY A 80 17.37 -18.82 10.08
C GLY A 80 17.97 -17.58 9.40
N PRO A 81 17.18 -16.78 8.68
CA PRO A 81 17.64 -15.51 8.09
C PRO A 81 18.10 -14.52 9.17
N GLN A 82 19.20 -13.82 8.90
CA GLN A 82 19.65 -12.70 9.74
C GLN A 82 18.87 -11.44 9.34
N TYR A 83 18.29 -10.72 10.30
CA TYR A 83 17.58 -9.47 10.03
C TYR A 83 18.42 -8.26 10.43
N HIS A 84 18.27 -7.16 9.69
CA HIS A 84 18.92 -5.89 9.99
C HIS A 84 17.94 -4.73 9.81
N THR A 85 17.87 -3.86 10.81
CA THR A 85 17.10 -2.61 10.77
C THR A 85 18.00 -1.49 10.28
N ILE A 86 17.71 -0.94 9.10
CA ILE A 86 18.51 0.12 8.48
C ILE A 86 18.59 1.33 9.41
N GLN A 87 19.80 1.81 9.66
CA GLN A 87 20.09 2.93 10.53
C GLN A 87 20.23 4.24 9.72
N PRO A 88 20.05 5.41 10.36
CA PRO A 88 20.32 6.69 9.72
C PRO A 88 21.74 6.75 9.16
N GLY A 89 21.88 7.03 7.86
CA GLY A 89 23.16 7.16 7.17
C GLY A 89 23.80 5.86 6.67
N GLU A 90 23.19 4.69 6.91
CA GLU A 90 23.67 3.45 6.28
C GLU A 90 23.42 3.43 4.77
N THR A 91 24.32 2.79 4.03
CA THR A 91 24.22 2.58 2.58
C THR A 91 24.26 1.09 2.26
N LEU A 92 23.70 0.71 1.11
CA LEU A 92 23.69 -0.68 0.67
C LEU A 92 25.11 -1.22 0.50
N TYR A 93 26.03 -0.39 0.00
CA TYR A 93 27.47 -0.71 -0.05
C TYR A 93 28.08 -0.89 1.36
N GLY A 94 27.71 -0.03 2.32
CA GLY A 94 28.17 -0.15 3.70
C GLY A 94 27.70 -1.46 4.35
N LEU A 95 26.45 -1.85 4.11
CA LEU A 95 25.89 -3.12 4.60
C LEU A 95 26.55 -4.33 3.94
N MET A 96 26.76 -4.28 2.63
CA MET A 96 27.51 -5.28 1.86
C MET A 96 28.88 -5.56 2.51
N LYS A 97 29.65 -4.49 2.79
CA LYS A 97 30.96 -4.58 3.45
C LYS A 97 30.89 -5.07 4.89
N ARG A 98 29.87 -4.63 5.64
CA ARG A 98 29.69 -4.99 7.06
C ARG A 98 29.39 -6.47 7.24
N TYR A 99 28.59 -7.05 6.35
CA TYR A 99 28.09 -8.42 6.47
C TYR A 99 28.82 -9.43 5.59
N ASP A 100 29.80 -8.99 4.79
CA ASP A 100 30.55 -9.87 3.87
C ASP A 100 29.63 -10.63 2.90
N VAL A 101 28.74 -9.88 2.25
CA VAL A 101 27.73 -10.36 1.28
C VAL A 101 27.77 -9.50 0.02
N THR A 102 27.13 -9.89 -1.07
CA THR A 102 26.98 -9.04 -2.27
C THR A 102 25.67 -8.25 -2.27
N VAL A 103 25.63 -7.15 -3.03
CA VAL A 103 24.40 -6.35 -3.20
C VAL A 103 23.31 -7.17 -3.89
N GLU A 104 23.68 -7.99 -4.87
CA GLU A 104 22.79 -8.91 -5.57
C GLU A 104 22.20 -9.93 -4.60
N ALA A 105 22.99 -10.44 -3.65
CA ALA A 105 22.51 -11.37 -2.64
C ALA A 105 21.51 -10.68 -1.68
N ILE A 106 21.79 -9.45 -1.23
CA ILE A 106 20.85 -8.67 -0.41
C ILE A 106 19.54 -8.43 -1.17
N CYS A 107 19.60 -7.94 -2.41
CA CYS A 107 18.39 -7.68 -3.20
C CYS A 107 17.62 -8.96 -3.56
N LYS A 108 18.31 -10.08 -3.76
CA LYS A 108 17.68 -11.39 -3.98
C LYS A 108 16.95 -11.89 -2.72
N ALA A 109 17.53 -11.67 -1.54
CA ALA A 109 16.88 -11.98 -0.26
C ALA A 109 15.74 -11.01 0.09
N ASN A 110 15.72 -9.83 -0.55
CA ASN A 110 14.71 -8.80 -0.35
C ASN A 110 14.10 -8.36 -1.69
N PRO A 111 13.27 -9.19 -2.36
CA PRO A 111 12.74 -8.88 -3.69
C PRO A 111 11.91 -7.60 -3.78
N GLY A 112 11.39 -7.11 -2.66
CA GLY A 112 10.68 -5.84 -2.55
C GLY A 112 11.56 -4.62 -2.30
N LEU A 113 12.86 -4.80 -2.05
CA LEU A 113 13.79 -3.70 -1.77
C LEU A 113 14.12 -2.93 -3.05
N SER A 114 14.09 -1.61 -2.95
CA SER A 114 14.33 -0.66 -4.03
C SER A 114 14.92 0.63 -3.46
N GLU A 115 15.34 1.53 -4.34
CA GLU A 115 15.83 2.85 -3.93
C GLU A 115 14.80 3.63 -3.11
N SER A 116 13.52 3.57 -3.51
CA SER A 116 12.47 4.36 -2.89
C SER A 116 12.13 3.92 -1.47
N ASN A 117 12.40 2.66 -1.10
CA ASN A 117 12.10 2.11 0.22
C ASN A 117 13.34 1.70 1.04
N PHE A 118 14.56 1.83 0.53
CA PHE A 118 15.77 1.73 1.35
C PHE A 118 15.88 2.96 2.26
N ARG A 119 15.27 2.90 3.45
CA ARG A 119 15.17 4.01 4.41
C ARG A 119 15.43 3.56 5.83
N SER A 120 15.89 4.48 6.67
CA SER A 120 16.04 4.22 8.12
C SER A 120 14.76 3.66 8.73
N GLY A 121 14.90 2.68 9.63
CA GLY A 121 13.81 1.97 10.30
C GLY A 121 13.24 0.79 9.53
N GLN A 122 13.58 0.63 8.25
CA GLN A 122 13.16 -0.53 7.45
C GLN A 122 14.00 -1.77 7.80
N VAL A 123 13.34 -2.92 7.85
CA VAL A 123 13.99 -4.21 8.13
C VAL A 123 14.29 -4.91 6.81
N ILE A 124 15.51 -5.43 6.67
CA ILE A 124 15.95 -6.24 5.55
C ILE A 124 16.52 -7.57 6.03
N ILE A 125 16.42 -8.59 5.19
CA ILE A 125 17.13 -9.85 5.35
C ILE A 125 18.57 -9.65 4.90
N ILE A 126 19.51 -10.06 5.73
CA ILE A 126 20.93 -10.22 5.41
C ILE A 126 21.14 -11.71 5.10
N PRO A 127 21.57 -12.07 3.88
CA PRO A 127 21.88 -13.46 3.55
C PRO A 127 23.12 -13.94 4.31
N ALA A 128 23.30 -15.26 4.42
CA ALA A 128 24.52 -15.81 4.99
C ALA A 128 25.75 -15.34 4.19
N ALA A 129 26.86 -15.06 4.89
CA ALA A 129 28.09 -14.61 4.28
C ALA A 129 28.54 -15.57 3.18
N ASP A 130 28.83 -15.01 2.01
CA ASP A 130 29.35 -15.75 0.87
C ASP A 130 30.85 -15.46 0.77
N LYS A 131 31.69 -16.41 1.21
CA LYS A 131 33.16 -16.24 1.27
C LYS A 131 33.82 -16.03 -0.10
N THR A 132 33.05 -16.06 -1.19
CA THR A 132 33.51 -15.76 -2.55
C THR A 132 33.12 -14.35 -3.04
N ALA A 133 32.75 -13.43 -2.14
CA ALA A 133 32.34 -12.07 -2.50
C ALA A 133 33.49 -11.26 -3.16
N ASP A 134 33.51 -11.21 -4.50
CA ASP A 134 34.26 -10.19 -5.22
C ASP A 134 33.59 -8.83 -5.03
N LEU A 135 34.39 -7.84 -4.64
CA LEU A 135 33.94 -6.46 -4.49
C LEU A 135 33.53 -5.89 -5.86
N PRO A 136 32.38 -5.22 -6.00
CA PRO A 136 32.10 -4.46 -7.20
C PRO A 136 33.10 -3.30 -7.29
N ILE A 137 34.19 -3.50 -8.04
CA ILE A 137 35.12 -2.44 -8.43
C ILE A 137 34.43 -1.67 -9.56
N ILE A 138 34.32 -0.34 -9.42
CA ILE A 138 33.99 0.51 -10.56
C ILE A 138 35.25 0.56 -11.44
N GLN A 139 35.35 -0.36 -12.41
CA GLN A 139 36.24 -0.17 -13.54
C GLN A 139 35.56 0.81 -14.49
N SER A 140 36.23 1.93 -14.76
CA SER A 140 35.83 2.87 -15.79
C SER A 140 36.08 2.25 -17.17
N ASP A 141 35.17 1.39 -17.63
CA ASP A 141 35.19 0.95 -19.01
C ASP A 141 34.71 2.10 -19.90
N GLN A 142 35.67 2.80 -20.52
CA GLN A 142 35.42 3.63 -21.68
C GLN A 142 34.98 2.71 -22.84
N PRO A 143 33.80 2.92 -23.45
CA PRO A 143 33.54 2.36 -24.76
C PRO A 143 34.47 3.03 -25.78
N ALA A 144 35.15 2.23 -26.60
CA ALA A 144 35.85 2.71 -27.78
C ALA A 144 34.83 3.30 -28.77
N SER A 145 34.58 4.61 -28.70
CA SER A 145 33.76 5.32 -29.67
C SER A 145 34.57 5.68 -30.91
N GLN A 146 34.11 5.14 -32.04
CA GLN A 146 34.50 5.55 -33.39
C GLN A 146 34.20 7.04 -33.60
N SER A 147 35.19 7.74 -34.15
CA SER A 147 35.17 9.17 -34.42
C SER A 147 34.16 9.53 -35.50
N VAL A 148 33.20 10.40 -35.18
CA VAL A 148 32.47 11.21 -36.17
C VAL A 148 32.81 12.67 -35.90
N VAL A 149 33.38 13.34 -36.91
CA VAL A 149 33.83 14.73 -36.90
C VAL A 149 32.67 15.64 -37.31
N ILE A 150 32.34 16.67 -36.52
CA ILE A 150 31.46 17.80 -36.91
C ILE A 150 32.05 19.13 -36.35
N PRO A 151 31.97 20.29 -37.06
CA PRO A 151 32.88 21.44 -36.89
C PRO A 151 32.45 22.53 -35.87
N GLN A 152 33.44 23.34 -35.48
CA GLN A 152 33.44 24.42 -34.48
C GLN A 152 32.42 25.58 -34.68
N GLN A 153 31.71 25.92 -33.60
CA GLN A 153 31.43 27.31 -33.19
C GLN A 153 32.08 27.55 -31.81
N SER A 154 32.83 28.65 -31.63
CA SER A 154 33.75 28.82 -30.48
C SER A 154 33.16 29.49 -29.23
N TYR A 155 31.85 29.71 -29.16
CA TYR A 155 31.19 30.26 -27.97
C TYR A 155 29.82 29.63 -27.78
N ARG A 156 29.44 29.42 -26.52
CA ARG A 156 28.25 28.68 -26.09
C ARG A 156 27.01 29.55 -26.10
N ASP A 157 27.15 30.83 -25.76
CA ASP A 157 26.03 31.77 -25.62
C ASP A 157 26.49 33.24 -25.74
N ILE A 158 25.55 34.18 -25.83
CA ILE A 158 25.78 35.63 -25.77
C ILE A 158 24.96 36.22 -24.61
N HIS A 159 25.64 36.81 -23.63
CA HIS A 159 25.03 37.39 -22.44
C HIS A 159 24.92 38.92 -22.55
N LYS A 160 23.75 39.49 -22.23
CA LYS A 160 23.55 40.95 -22.13
C LYS A 160 23.67 41.41 -20.68
N VAL A 161 24.69 42.23 -20.39
CA VAL A 161 25.00 42.70 -19.03
C VAL A 161 23.84 43.49 -18.42
N LYS A 162 23.28 42.98 -17.32
CA LYS A 162 22.21 43.60 -16.52
C LYS A 162 22.77 44.62 -15.53
N ARG A 163 21.87 45.33 -14.84
CA ARG A 163 22.24 46.37 -13.86
C ARG A 163 22.88 45.72 -12.62
N ARG A 164 24.07 46.19 -12.23
CA ARG A 164 24.89 45.72 -11.07
C ARG A 164 25.56 44.34 -11.23
N GLU A 165 25.61 43.78 -12.44
CA GLU A 165 26.45 42.61 -12.69
C GLU A 165 27.94 42.98 -12.78
N THR A 166 28.79 42.03 -12.37
CA THR A 166 30.25 42.10 -12.40
C THR A 166 30.80 40.94 -13.22
N ILE A 167 32.04 41.03 -13.68
CA ILE A 167 32.71 39.95 -14.42
C ILE A 167 32.67 38.65 -13.59
N TYR A 168 32.99 38.75 -12.30
CA TYR A 168 32.91 37.63 -11.36
C TYR A 168 31.53 36.97 -11.27
N SER A 169 30.45 37.77 -11.16
CA SER A 169 29.09 37.21 -11.06
C SER A 169 28.66 36.50 -12.34
N ILE A 170 29.08 36.99 -13.51
CA ILE A 170 28.77 36.37 -14.80
C ILE A 170 29.59 35.09 -14.98
N CYS A 171 30.88 35.10 -14.65
CA CYS A 171 31.73 33.90 -14.65
C CYS A 171 31.16 32.77 -13.79
N ARG A 172 30.65 33.10 -12.60
CA ARG A 172 30.02 32.14 -11.69
C ARG A 172 28.69 31.59 -12.23
N GLU A 173 27.87 32.42 -12.87
CA GLU A 173 26.59 31.99 -13.46
C GLU A 173 26.82 30.97 -14.60
N TYR A 174 27.83 31.18 -15.43
CA TYR A 174 28.11 30.33 -16.59
C TYR A 174 29.18 29.24 -16.33
N GLY A 175 29.74 29.18 -15.13
CA GLY A 175 30.75 28.19 -14.75
C GLY A 175 32.05 28.30 -15.55
N ILE A 176 32.50 29.52 -15.84
CA ILE A 176 33.73 29.84 -16.59
C ILE A 176 34.65 30.72 -15.74
N THR A 177 35.94 30.75 -16.08
CA THR A 177 36.91 31.65 -15.43
C THR A 177 36.85 33.06 -15.99
N GLU A 178 37.37 34.04 -15.24
CA GLU A 178 37.49 35.43 -15.69
C GLU A 178 38.45 35.53 -16.88
N GLU A 179 39.53 34.74 -16.86
CA GLU A 179 40.48 34.64 -17.97
C GLU A 179 39.82 34.11 -19.25
N GLU A 180 38.96 33.10 -19.15
CA GLU A 180 38.20 32.58 -20.30
C GLU A 180 37.20 33.60 -20.83
N LEU A 181 36.46 34.27 -19.94
CA LEU A 181 35.50 35.29 -20.33
C LEU A 181 36.19 36.49 -21.00
N ILE A 182 37.35 36.90 -20.49
CA ILE A 182 38.17 37.98 -21.07
C ILE A 182 38.84 37.54 -22.38
N ALA A 183 39.26 36.27 -22.51
CA ALA A 183 39.82 35.75 -23.76
C ALA A 183 38.78 35.74 -24.89
N ALA A 184 37.52 35.44 -24.56
CA ALA A 184 36.40 35.51 -25.51
C ALA A 184 35.94 36.94 -25.82
N ASN A 185 36.28 37.91 -24.96
CA ASN A 185 35.93 39.33 -25.08
C ASN A 185 37.13 40.23 -24.71
N PRO A 186 38.18 40.30 -25.55
CA PRO A 186 39.43 40.98 -25.24
C PRO A 186 39.27 42.46 -24.86
N GLU A 187 38.21 43.11 -25.33
CA GLU A 187 37.87 44.50 -25.01
C GLU A 187 37.58 44.73 -23.51
N LEU A 188 37.26 43.68 -22.75
CA LEU A 188 37.06 43.77 -21.30
C LEU A 188 38.36 44.01 -20.53
N LYS A 189 39.55 43.85 -21.16
CA LYS A 189 40.85 44.16 -20.54
C LYS A 189 41.08 45.66 -20.36
N THR A 190 40.53 46.46 -21.27
CA THR A 190 40.77 47.91 -21.31
C THR A 190 39.53 48.73 -20.94
N GLU A 191 38.34 48.15 -21.05
CA GLU A 191 37.07 48.81 -20.73
C GLU A 191 36.37 48.19 -19.53
N LYS A 192 35.87 49.03 -18.61
CA LYS A 192 35.00 48.57 -17.52
C LYS A 192 33.66 48.07 -18.08
N LEU A 193 33.15 46.95 -17.54
CA LEU A 193 31.87 46.35 -17.91
C LEU A 193 30.70 47.34 -17.72
N LYS A 194 29.97 47.67 -18.80
CA LYS A 194 28.84 48.62 -18.80
C LYS A 194 27.52 47.91 -19.04
N ARG A 195 26.48 48.34 -18.31
CA ARG A 195 25.09 47.88 -18.47
C ARG A 195 24.66 47.96 -19.94
N GLY A 196 24.01 46.90 -20.43
CA GLY A 196 23.43 46.83 -21.76
C GLY A 196 24.38 46.36 -22.87
N LYS A 197 25.67 46.15 -22.57
CA LYS A 197 26.67 45.58 -23.49
C LYS A 197 26.46 44.06 -23.61
N TYR A 198 26.66 43.51 -24.81
CA TYR A 198 26.60 42.08 -25.07
C TYR A 198 28.01 41.49 -25.05
N ILE A 199 28.21 40.38 -24.36
CA ILE A 199 29.49 39.68 -24.25
C ILE A 199 29.31 38.19 -24.59
N ARG A 200 30.32 37.59 -25.21
CA ARG A 200 30.35 36.19 -25.66
C ARG A 200 30.75 35.28 -24.51
N ILE A 201 29.97 34.23 -24.25
CA ILE A 201 30.26 33.23 -23.23
C ILE A 201 30.95 32.03 -23.90
N PRO A 202 32.24 31.76 -23.65
CA PRO A 202 32.94 30.63 -24.25
C PRO A 202 32.46 29.29 -23.66
N PHE A 203 32.74 28.19 -24.36
CA PHE A 203 32.70 26.87 -23.72
C PHE A 203 33.85 26.79 -22.71
N HIS A 204 33.55 26.40 -21.47
CA HIS A 204 34.58 26.16 -20.47
C HIS A 204 35.54 25.08 -20.97
N LYS A 205 36.83 25.39 -21.09
CA LYS A 205 37.85 24.39 -21.36
C LYS A 205 38.19 23.78 -20.02
N GLN A 206 37.56 22.66 -19.67
CA GLN A 206 38.05 21.82 -18.58
C GLN A 206 39.48 21.37 -18.93
N MET A 207 40.49 22.08 -18.45
CA MET A 207 41.71 21.40 -18.05
C MET A 207 41.30 20.60 -16.81
N PRO A 208 41.55 19.29 -16.79
CA PRO A 208 41.19 18.45 -15.67
C PRO A 208 42.00 18.91 -14.47
N VAL A 209 41.39 19.73 -13.61
CA VAL A 209 41.79 19.77 -12.21
C VAL A 209 41.25 18.46 -11.66
N ALA A 210 42.09 17.44 -11.75
CA ALA A 210 41.92 16.25 -10.95
C ALA A 210 41.62 16.72 -9.52
N PRO A 211 40.60 16.18 -8.83
CA PRO A 211 40.73 16.12 -7.38
C PRO A 211 42.11 15.50 -7.13
N VAL A 212 42.83 15.99 -6.12
CA VAL A 212 43.93 15.21 -5.57
C VAL A 212 43.29 13.96 -4.98
N VAL A 213 43.00 13.00 -5.86
CA VAL A 213 42.71 11.62 -5.57
C VAL A 213 44.08 11.03 -5.38
N THR A 214 44.45 10.83 -4.13
CA THR A 214 45.48 9.87 -3.75
C THR A 214 45.25 8.62 -4.60
N PRO A 215 46.25 8.11 -5.34
CA PRO A 215 46.06 6.89 -6.14
C PRO A 215 45.66 5.75 -5.21
N GLY A 216 44.36 5.38 -5.20
CA GLY A 216 43.85 4.31 -4.33
C GLY A 216 42.38 4.36 -3.90
N GLU A 217 41.65 5.48 -3.97
CA GLU A 217 40.25 5.52 -3.49
C GLU A 217 39.23 5.61 -4.64
N SER A 218 38.65 4.46 -5.00
CA SER A 218 37.40 4.39 -5.76
C SER A 218 36.30 5.12 -4.99
N ALA A 219 35.60 6.06 -5.62
CA ALA A 219 34.38 6.63 -5.04
C ALA A 219 33.39 5.48 -4.76
N MET A 220 32.81 5.46 -3.55
CA MET A 220 31.85 4.43 -3.17
C MET A 220 30.57 4.59 -4.02
N PRO A 221 30.02 3.49 -4.58
CA PRO A 221 28.80 3.56 -5.37
C PRO A 221 27.61 4.00 -4.50
N THR A 222 26.73 4.81 -5.06
CA THR A 222 25.47 5.22 -4.45
C THR A 222 24.44 4.09 -4.48
N ASN A 223 23.41 4.16 -3.63
CA ASN A 223 22.32 3.18 -3.66
C ASN A 223 21.61 3.16 -5.03
N SER A 224 21.38 4.32 -5.64
CA SER A 224 20.73 4.45 -6.95
C SER A 224 21.50 3.69 -8.03
N GLU A 225 22.81 3.90 -8.11
CA GLU A 225 23.69 3.19 -9.07
C GLU A 225 23.67 1.67 -8.86
N LEU A 226 23.59 1.22 -7.61
CA LEU A 226 23.52 -0.21 -7.29
C LEU A 226 22.17 -0.84 -7.68
N PHE A 227 21.06 -0.15 -7.43
CA PHE A 227 19.73 -0.63 -7.82
C PHE A 227 19.51 -0.62 -9.33
N GLU A 228 20.03 0.37 -10.06
CA GLU A 228 19.93 0.42 -11.53
C GLU A 228 20.61 -0.78 -12.21
N ARG A 229 21.80 -1.17 -11.72
CA ARG A 229 22.53 -2.34 -12.24
C ARG A 229 21.74 -3.63 -12.09
N ILE A 230 21.00 -3.79 -11.01
CA ILE A 230 20.18 -4.98 -10.75
C ILE A 230 18.92 -5.01 -11.65
N ASN A 231 18.40 -3.84 -12.03
CA ASN A 231 17.07 -3.69 -12.65
C ASN A 231 17.09 -3.45 -14.18
N SER A 232 18.22 -3.72 -14.86
CA SER A 232 18.47 -3.27 -16.24
C SER A 232 17.59 -3.92 -17.32
N ASP A 233 16.90 -5.03 -17.03
CA ASP A 233 16.15 -5.77 -18.06
C ASP A 233 14.63 -5.70 -17.86
N THR A 234 13.94 -4.87 -18.65
CA THR A 234 12.49 -5.00 -18.85
C THR A 234 12.22 -5.92 -20.04
N LYS A 235 11.62 -7.10 -19.80
CA LYS A 235 11.18 -7.97 -20.91
C LYS A 235 9.66 -7.86 -21.07
N ARG A 236 9.21 -7.21 -22.15
CA ARG A 236 7.80 -7.22 -22.55
C ARG A 236 7.40 -8.65 -22.94
N LYS A 237 6.31 -9.16 -22.38
CA LYS A 237 5.75 -10.47 -22.73
C LYS A 237 4.60 -10.29 -23.71
N ASN A 238 4.77 -10.82 -24.93
CA ASN A 238 3.73 -10.75 -25.98
C ASN A 238 2.64 -11.82 -25.80
N GLN A 239 2.92 -12.86 -25.01
CA GLN A 239 1.98 -13.90 -24.62
C GLN A 239 2.09 -14.13 -23.11
N LEU A 240 0.95 -14.16 -22.42
CA LEU A 240 0.85 -14.43 -20.98
C LEU A 240 0.25 -15.82 -20.75
N LYS A 241 0.91 -16.64 -19.93
CA LYS A 241 0.44 -17.96 -19.50
C LYS A 241 -0.26 -17.84 -18.15
N VAL A 242 -1.55 -18.17 -18.09
CA VAL A 242 -2.39 -17.98 -16.91
C VAL A 242 -2.99 -19.31 -16.49
N ALA A 243 -2.72 -19.73 -15.25
CA ALA A 243 -3.39 -20.86 -14.63
C ALA A 243 -4.55 -20.38 -13.75
N VAL A 244 -5.75 -20.93 -13.94
CA VAL A 244 -6.90 -20.73 -13.05
C VAL A 244 -7.15 -22.01 -12.28
N MET A 245 -6.89 -21.97 -10.97
CA MET A 245 -6.99 -23.11 -10.05
C MET A 245 -8.13 -22.88 -9.07
N LEU A 246 -9.35 -23.30 -9.43
CA LEU A 246 -10.56 -23.09 -8.62
C LEU A 246 -11.27 -24.42 -8.37
N PRO A 247 -12.06 -24.54 -7.27
CA PRO A 247 -12.88 -25.72 -7.02
C PRO A 247 -14.16 -25.64 -7.88
N PHE A 248 -14.06 -26.02 -9.15
CA PHE A 248 -15.22 -26.04 -10.06
C PHE A 248 -16.20 -27.16 -9.71
N MET A 249 -15.78 -28.15 -8.93
CA MET A 249 -16.62 -29.25 -8.42
C MET A 249 -17.37 -29.97 -9.55
N LEU A 250 -16.68 -30.21 -10.68
CA LEU A 250 -17.31 -30.72 -11.91
C LEU A 250 -17.81 -32.17 -11.76
N ASN A 251 -17.23 -32.92 -10.83
CA ASN A 251 -17.60 -34.31 -10.54
C ASN A 251 -18.73 -34.45 -9.50
N GLY A 252 -19.45 -33.35 -9.21
CA GLY A 252 -20.44 -33.28 -8.15
C GLY A 252 -19.89 -32.71 -6.85
N GLY A 253 -20.79 -32.31 -5.94
CA GLY A 253 -20.44 -31.68 -4.67
C GLY A 253 -21.29 -30.45 -4.37
N ASN A 254 -20.64 -29.39 -3.87
CA ASN A 254 -21.31 -28.15 -3.47
C ASN A 254 -21.73 -27.32 -4.71
N GLN A 255 -23.00 -27.46 -5.13
CA GLN A 255 -23.54 -26.72 -6.27
C GLN A 255 -23.45 -25.20 -6.11
N GLY A 256 -23.66 -24.68 -4.89
CA GLY A 256 -23.54 -23.25 -4.61
C GLY A 256 -22.13 -22.73 -4.85
N GLU A 257 -21.12 -23.51 -4.46
CA GLU A 257 -19.72 -23.22 -4.74
C GLU A 257 -19.39 -23.32 -6.22
N GLN A 258 -19.81 -24.40 -6.89
CA GLN A 258 -19.66 -24.58 -8.32
C GLN A 258 -20.17 -23.36 -9.10
N MET A 259 -21.38 -22.89 -8.79
CA MET A 259 -21.98 -21.72 -9.43
C MET A 259 -21.10 -20.47 -9.25
N ARG A 260 -20.61 -20.21 -8.03
CA ARG A 260 -19.75 -19.05 -7.73
C ARG A 260 -18.39 -19.14 -8.43
N MET A 261 -17.75 -20.31 -8.45
CA MET A 261 -16.43 -20.50 -9.06
C MET A 261 -16.49 -20.42 -10.60
N VAL A 262 -17.52 -21.03 -11.20
CA VAL A 262 -17.77 -20.91 -12.65
C VAL A 262 -18.03 -19.45 -13.01
N GLU A 263 -18.85 -18.74 -12.23
CA GLU A 263 -19.14 -17.33 -12.49
C GLU A 263 -17.90 -16.43 -12.35
N TYR A 264 -17.06 -16.66 -11.35
CA TYR A 264 -15.78 -15.96 -11.23
C TYR A 264 -14.89 -16.18 -12.46
N TYR A 265 -14.77 -17.44 -12.91
CA TYR A 265 -14.00 -17.77 -14.10
C TYR A 265 -14.56 -17.13 -15.37
N GLN A 266 -15.89 -17.04 -15.50
CA GLN A 266 -16.54 -16.30 -16.59
C GLN A 266 -16.14 -14.82 -16.57
N GLY A 267 -16.07 -14.20 -15.39
CA GLY A 267 -15.49 -12.88 -15.21
C GLY A 267 -14.05 -12.77 -15.73
N VAL A 268 -13.18 -13.71 -15.33
CA VAL A 268 -11.78 -13.77 -15.78
C VAL A 268 -11.70 -13.84 -17.31
N LEU A 269 -12.53 -14.67 -17.95
CA LEU A 269 -12.57 -14.79 -19.41
C LEU A 269 -13.03 -13.51 -20.11
N MET A 270 -13.99 -12.78 -19.53
CA MET A 270 -14.41 -11.48 -20.06
C MET A 270 -13.27 -10.46 -20.03
N ALA A 271 -12.49 -10.41 -18.94
CA ALA A 271 -11.34 -9.52 -18.83
C ALA A 271 -10.25 -9.86 -19.85
N ILE A 272 -9.96 -11.16 -20.02
CA ILE A 272 -9.01 -11.62 -21.04
C ILE A 272 -9.50 -11.25 -22.45
N ASN A 273 -10.79 -11.43 -22.74
CA ASN A 273 -11.35 -11.06 -24.03
C ASN A 273 -11.20 -9.56 -24.33
N GLU A 274 -11.34 -8.69 -23.34
CA GLU A 274 -11.06 -7.27 -23.49
C GLU A 274 -9.58 -6.98 -23.76
N LEU A 275 -8.68 -7.56 -22.97
CA LEU A 275 -7.24 -7.35 -23.12
C LEU A 275 -6.69 -7.89 -24.45
N LYS A 276 -7.31 -8.93 -25.01
CA LYS A 276 -6.99 -9.44 -26.35
C LYS A 276 -7.21 -8.39 -27.44
N LYS A 277 -8.25 -7.56 -27.32
CA LYS A 277 -8.53 -6.46 -28.27
C LYS A 277 -7.40 -5.42 -28.27
N ASN A 278 -6.64 -5.35 -27.18
CA ASN A 278 -5.48 -4.45 -27.02
C ASN A 278 -4.14 -5.12 -27.40
N GLY A 279 -4.18 -6.25 -28.12
CA GLY A 279 -2.99 -6.89 -28.70
C GLY A 279 -2.22 -7.83 -27.77
N THR A 280 -2.76 -8.18 -26.60
CA THR A 280 -2.14 -9.16 -25.69
C THR A 280 -2.63 -10.57 -26.01
N SER A 281 -1.72 -11.53 -26.17
CA SER A 281 -2.09 -12.95 -26.33
C SER A 281 -2.09 -13.67 -24.98
N PHE A 282 -2.99 -14.63 -24.81
CA PHE A 282 -3.15 -15.38 -23.57
C PHE A 282 -3.20 -16.89 -23.84
N ASP A 283 -2.44 -17.65 -23.08
CA ASP A 283 -2.53 -19.11 -22.97
C ASP A 283 -3.13 -19.46 -21.61
N ILE A 284 -4.35 -20.01 -21.60
CA ILE A 284 -5.15 -20.16 -20.38
C ILE A 284 -5.26 -21.64 -20.03
N HIS A 285 -4.77 -22.00 -18.85
CA HIS A 285 -4.84 -23.35 -18.31
C HIS A 285 -5.82 -23.36 -17.14
N THR A 286 -6.88 -24.15 -17.23
CA THR A 286 -7.95 -24.17 -16.21
C THR A 286 -7.99 -25.52 -15.53
N TYR A 287 -7.94 -25.52 -14.19
CA TYR A 287 -7.87 -26.73 -13.39
C TYR A 287 -8.94 -26.73 -12.31
N ASP A 288 -9.73 -27.82 -12.27
CA ASP A 288 -10.64 -28.10 -11.15
C ASP A 288 -9.85 -28.69 -9.98
N THR A 289 -9.69 -27.89 -8.93
CA THR A 289 -9.02 -28.31 -7.70
C THR A 289 -9.85 -29.26 -6.85
N GLN A 290 -11.17 -29.34 -7.10
CA GLN A 290 -12.13 -30.17 -6.36
C GLN A 290 -12.11 -29.94 -4.83
N ASN A 291 -11.56 -28.82 -4.38
CA ASN A 291 -11.23 -28.57 -2.97
C ASN A 291 -10.44 -29.74 -2.33
N ASN A 292 -9.56 -30.39 -3.09
CA ASN A 292 -8.87 -31.60 -2.68
C ASN A 292 -7.34 -31.43 -2.77
N ALA A 293 -6.64 -31.69 -1.66
CA ALA A 293 -5.19 -31.50 -1.57
C ALA A 293 -4.40 -32.42 -2.51
N THR A 294 -4.88 -33.64 -2.78
CA THR A 294 -4.23 -34.57 -3.73
C THR A 294 -4.39 -34.06 -5.16
N THR A 295 -5.59 -33.61 -5.53
CA THR A 295 -5.85 -33.01 -6.85
C THR A 295 -4.98 -31.76 -7.05
N VAL A 296 -4.87 -30.89 -6.05
CA VAL A 296 -3.97 -29.71 -6.09
C VAL A 296 -2.52 -30.13 -6.34
N ARG A 297 -1.98 -31.11 -5.59
CA ARG A 297 -0.61 -31.60 -5.81
C ARG A 297 -0.41 -32.19 -7.22
N GLN A 298 -1.39 -32.91 -7.75
CA GLN A 298 -1.33 -33.46 -9.10
C GLN A 298 -1.32 -32.36 -10.18
N ILE A 299 -2.08 -31.28 -9.98
CA ILE A 299 -2.05 -30.10 -10.85
C ILE A 299 -0.66 -29.46 -10.81
N LEU A 300 -0.14 -29.16 -9.61
CA LEU A 300 1.17 -28.51 -9.45
C LEU A 300 2.35 -29.34 -9.97
N ALA A 301 2.21 -30.67 -10.03
CA ALA A 301 3.23 -31.57 -10.56
C ALA A 301 3.37 -31.53 -12.10
N ARG A 302 2.41 -30.93 -12.81
CA ARG A 302 2.43 -30.80 -14.26
C ARG A 302 3.57 -29.89 -14.72
N SER A 303 4.24 -30.25 -15.81
CA SER A 303 5.42 -29.50 -16.28
C SER A 303 5.07 -28.08 -16.72
N GLU A 304 3.90 -27.89 -17.35
CA GLU A 304 3.45 -26.58 -17.82
C GLU A 304 3.26 -25.57 -16.69
N MET A 305 2.99 -26.02 -15.46
CA MET A 305 2.75 -25.13 -14.32
C MET A 305 3.97 -24.28 -13.97
N LYS A 306 5.19 -24.76 -14.25
CA LYS A 306 6.44 -24.03 -13.96
C LYS A 306 6.68 -22.84 -14.87
N ASP A 307 5.98 -22.80 -16.01
CA ASP A 307 6.10 -21.74 -17.01
C ASP A 307 5.00 -20.68 -16.90
N MET A 308 4.11 -20.76 -15.91
CA MET A 308 3.01 -19.81 -15.75
C MET A 308 3.51 -18.43 -15.34
N ASP A 309 2.86 -17.38 -15.86
CA ASP A 309 3.09 -16.00 -15.44
C ASP A 309 2.27 -15.62 -14.21
N LEU A 310 1.08 -16.21 -14.12
CA LEU A 310 0.09 -15.93 -13.09
C LEU A 310 -0.70 -17.20 -12.77
N ILE A 311 -0.87 -17.49 -11.48
CA ILE A 311 -1.83 -18.44 -10.95
C ILE A 311 -2.94 -17.66 -10.25
N ILE A 312 -4.19 -17.88 -10.63
CA ILE A 312 -5.38 -17.31 -9.97
C ILE A 312 -6.05 -18.43 -9.17
N GLY A 313 -6.10 -18.28 -7.85
CA GLY A 313 -6.61 -19.28 -6.91
C GLY A 313 -5.70 -19.41 -5.67
N PRO A 314 -5.99 -20.34 -4.74
CA PRO A 314 -7.12 -21.28 -4.73
C PRO A 314 -8.43 -20.65 -4.25
N GLY A 315 -9.52 -21.42 -4.35
CA GLY A 315 -10.83 -21.07 -3.77
C GLY A 315 -10.89 -21.11 -2.24
N HIS A 316 -10.01 -21.90 -1.59
CA HIS A 316 -10.02 -22.13 -0.14
C HIS A 316 -8.66 -21.91 0.50
N ALA A 317 -8.66 -21.38 1.73
CA ALA A 317 -7.45 -21.08 2.49
C ALA A 317 -6.57 -22.31 2.75
N THR A 318 -7.17 -23.50 2.90
CA THR A 318 -6.45 -24.75 3.19
C THR A 318 -5.46 -25.18 2.10
N HIS A 319 -5.63 -24.71 0.85
CA HIS A 319 -4.73 -25.05 -0.26
C HIS A 319 -3.68 -23.96 -0.54
N ILE A 320 -3.79 -22.79 0.10
CA ILE A 320 -2.85 -21.68 -0.09
C ILE A 320 -1.41 -22.08 0.24
N PRO A 321 -1.09 -22.77 1.35
CA PRO A 321 0.30 -23.09 1.68
C PRO A 321 1.03 -23.84 0.56
N ALA A 322 0.39 -24.86 -0.02
CA ALA A 322 0.99 -25.69 -1.07
C ALA A 322 1.19 -24.91 -2.39
N ILE A 323 0.21 -24.09 -2.77
CA ILE A 323 0.27 -23.31 -4.02
C ILE A 323 1.23 -22.12 -3.85
N SER A 324 1.26 -21.50 -2.67
CA SER A 324 2.20 -20.42 -2.32
C SER A 324 3.64 -20.91 -2.37
N ALA A 325 3.95 -22.05 -1.74
CA ALA A 325 5.28 -22.65 -1.80
C ALA A 325 5.72 -22.95 -3.24
N PHE A 326 4.82 -23.48 -4.08
CA PHE A 326 5.09 -23.70 -5.50
C PHE A 326 5.33 -22.37 -6.26
N SER A 327 4.50 -21.37 -6.00
CA SER A 327 4.59 -20.03 -6.60
C SER A 327 5.93 -19.37 -6.25
N GLU A 328 6.34 -19.42 -4.99
CA GLU A 328 7.61 -18.87 -4.52
C GLU A 328 8.80 -19.59 -5.15
N GLN A 329 8.80 -20.93 -5.13
CA GLN A 329 9.87 -21.75 -5.70
C GLN A 329 10.09 -21.47 -7.20
N ASN A 330 9.02 -21.25 -7.95
CA ASN A 330 9.07 -21.03 -9.40
C ASN A 330 9.00 -19.55 -9.80
N LYS A 331 8.93 -18.62 -8.83
CA LYS A 331 8.81 -17.16 -9.04
C LYS A 331 7.60 -16.77 -9.88
N ILE A 332 6.47 -17.44 -9.64
CA ILE A 332 5.20 -17.26 -10.33
C ILE A 332 4.28 -16.41 -9.48
N ARG A 333 3.61 -15.41 -10.06
CA ARG A 333 2.65 -14.59 -9.31
C ARG A 333 1.43 -15.41 -8.93
N LEU A 334 1.04 -15.34 -7.67
CA LEU A 334 -0.13 -16.03 -7.14
C LEU A 334 -1.18 -15.01 -6.70
N VAL A 335 -2.42 -15.15 -7.16
CA VAL A 335 -3.53 -14.29 -6.76
C VAL A 335 -4.48 -15.09 -5.90
N VAL A 336 -4.62 -14.68 -4.65
CA VAL A 336 -5.58 -15.24 -3.68
C VAL A 336 -6.84 -14.36 -3.68
N PRO A 337 -7.94 -14.79 -4.31
CA PRO A 337 -9.03 -13.87 -4.65
C PRO A 337 -10.09 -13.68 -3.55
N PHE A 338 -10.26 -14.62 -2.61
CA PHE A 338 -11.46 -14.67 -1.77
C PHE A 338 -11.24 -14.53 -0.25
N THR A 339 -10.11 -15.00 0.29
CA THR A 339 -9.92 -15.00 1.76
C THR A 339 -9.17 -13.77 2.23
N SER A 340 -9.60 -13.20 3.37
CA SER A 340 -8.82 -12.21 4.13
C SER A 340 -7.79 -12.85 5.06
N LYS A 341 -7.85 -14.18 5.25
CA LYS A 341 -6.90 -14.98 6.03
C LYS A 341 -5.92 -15.67 5.09
N CYS A 342 -4.69 -15.17 5.04
CA CYS A 342 -3.59 -15.70 4.24
C CYS A 342 -2.28 -15.25 4.90
N ASP A 343 -1.67 -16.10 5.72
CA ASP A 343 -0.43 -15.74 6.41
C ASP A 343 0.77 -15.80 5.44
N GLU A 344 0.65 -16.56 4.36
CA GLU A 344 1.67 -16.69 3.32
C GLU A 344 1.97 -15.36 2.63
N VAL A 345 1.04 -14.40 2.65
CA VAL A 345 1.30 -13.06 2.11
C VAL A 345 2.45 -12.37 2.84
N PHE A 346 2.74 -12.72 4.10
CA PHE A 346 3.83 -12.11 4.86
C PHE A 346 5.21 -12.69 4.52
N GLY A 347 5.26 -13.82 3.81
CA GLY A 347 6.51 -14.53 3.46
C GLY A 347 6.76 -14.71 1.96
N ASN A 348 5.73 -14.71 1.12
CA ASN A 348 5.88 -14.96 -0.33
C ASN A 348 5.83 -13.65 -1.14
N PRO A 349 6.92 -13.23 -1.80
CA PRO A 349 7.02 -11.94 -2.49
C PRO A 349 6.20 -11.85 -3.78
N TYR A 350 5.68 -12.98 -4.27
CA TYR A 350 4.90 -13.12 -5.50
C TYR A 350 3.40 -13.26 -5.25
N LEU A 351 2.95 -13.24 -3.99
CA LEU A 351 1.55 -13.40 -3.62
C LEU A 351 0.81 -12.06 -3.66
N TYR A 352 -0.40 -12.05 -4.22
CA TYR A 352 -1.34 -10.94 -4.25
C TYR A 352 -2.63 -11.38 -3.57
N GLN A 353 -2.94 -10.77 -2.42
CA GLN A 353 -4.17 -11.04 -1.69
C GLN A 353 -5.21 -9.96 -1.99
N VAL A 354 -6.30 -10.35 -2.66
CA VAL A 354 -7.37 -9.44 -3.11
C VAL A 354 -8.20 -8.90 -1.96
N ASN A 355 -8.51 -9.73 -0.97
CA ASN A 355 -9.27 -9.31 0.20
C ASN A 355 -8.33 -8.88 1.33
N THR A 356 -8.51 -7.65 1.79
CA THR A 356 -7.68 -7.03 2.83
C THR A 356 -7.73 -7.84 4.12
N PRO A 357 -6.58 -8.16 4.75
CA PRO A 357 -6.60 -8.74 6.09
C PRO A 357 -7.27 -7.78 7.08
N GLN A 358 -7.98 -8.34 8.06
CA GLN A 358 -8.90 -7.59 8.91
C GLN A 358 -8.23 -6.41 9.66
N SER A 359 -7.01 -6.60 10.16
CA SER A 359 -6.27 -5.54 10.88
C SER A 359 -5.96 -4.33 10.01
N TYR A 360 -5.58 -4.57 8.75
CA TYR A 360 -5.33 -3.51 7.78
C TYR A 360 -6.65 -2.85 7.36
N LEU A 361 -7.71 -3.63 7.12
CA LEU A 361 -9.04 -3.09 6.82
C LEU A 361 -9.51 -2.11 7.91
N TYR A 362 -9.44 -2.52 9.17
CA TYR A 362 -9.87 -1.67 10.30
C TYR A 362 -9.03 -0.40 10.39
N SER A 363 -7.72 -0.53 10.24
CA SER A 363 -6.81 0.62 10.23
C SER A 363 -7.12 1.63 9.12
N GLU A 364 -7.45 1.16 7.91
CA GLU A 364 -7.87 2.04 6.79
C GLU A 364 -9.21 2.70 7.09
N VAL A 365 -10.19 1.95 7.61
CA VAL A 365 -11.50 2.49 8.00
C VAL A 365 -11.35 3.59 9.05
N TYR A 366 -10.52 3.39 10.08
CA TYR A 366 -10.27 4.42 11.09
C TYR A 366 -9.64 5.67 10.46
N GLU A 367 -8.72 5.51 9.50
CA GLU A 367 -8.13 6.66 8.81
C GLU A 367 -9.20 7.48 8.07
N HIS A 368 -9.96 6.80 7.22
CA HIS A 368 -10.93 7.41 6.34
C HIS A 368 -12.04 8.07 7.17
N PHE A 369 -12.45 7.41 8.27
CA PHE A 369 -13.38 7.98 9.22
C PHE A 369 -12.83 9.26 9.83
N LEU A 370 -11.59 9.26 10.32
CA LEU A 370 -10.98 10.45 10.93
C LEU A 370 -10.74 11.56 9.90
N ARG A 371 -10.46 11.25 8.63
CA ARG A 371 -10.40 12.27 7.57
C ARG A 371 -11.75 12.93 7.33
N LYS A 372 -12.84 12.17 7.41
CA LYS A 372 -14.19 12.67 7.11
C LYS A 372 -14.87 13.32 8.30
N PHE A 373 -14.75 12.75 9.50
CA PHE A 373 -15.59 13.10 10.66
C PHE A 373 -14.79 13.66 11.85
N ARG A 374 -13.51 13.98 11.70
CA ARG A 374 -12.73 14.59 12.79
C ARG A 374 -13.32 15.94 13.18
N GLY A 375 -13.54 16.11 14.49
CA GLY A 375 -14.15 17.32 15.07
C GLY A 375 -15.64 17.20 15.33
N ASN A 376 -16.30 16.13 14.84
CA ASN A 376 -17.72 15.87 15.07
C ASN A 376 -17.98 15.13 16.39
N ASN A 377 -19.24 15.10 16.81
CA ASN A 377 -19.66 14.35 18.01
C ASN A 377 -19.80 12.86 17.66
N ILE A 378 -18.83 12.05 18.10
CA ILE A 378 -18.78 10.61 17.86
C ILE A 378 -19.47 9.87 19.01
N ILE A 379 -20.48 9.06 18.69
CA ILE A 379 -21.30 8.36 19.68
C ILE A 379 -21.37 6.87 19.31
N PHE A 380 -20.83 6.00 20.16
CA PHE A 380 -21.03 4.56 20.07
C PHE A 380 -22.36 4.18 20.72
N VAL A 381 -23.17 3.39 20.01
CA VAL A 381 -24.55 3.08 20.41
C VAL A 381 -24.71 1.57 20.56
N ASP A 382 -24.92 1.11 21.79
CA ASP A 382 -25.42 -0.23 22.05
C ASP A 382 -26.94 -0.25 21.81
N ALA A 383 -27.37 -0.96 20.77
CA ALA A 383 -28.77 -1.10 20.39
C ALA A 383 -29.52 -2.17 21.23
N GLY A 384 -28.84 -2.82 22.18
CA GLY A 384 -29.42 -3.84 23.04
C GLY A 384 -29.83 -5.11 22.30
N ASP A 385 -29.19 -5.43 21.17
CA ASP A 385 -29.39 -6.68 20.43
C ASP A 385 -28.64 -7.87 21.04
N GLY A 386 -27.68 -7.62 21.93
CA GLY A 386 -26.91 -8.66 22.62
C GLY A 386 -25.77 -9.25 21.78
N GLU A 387 -25.61 -8.78 20.54
CA GLU A 387 -24.55 -9.20 19.64
C GLU A 387 -23.23 -8.50 19.98
N THR A 388 -22.13 -9.20 19.70
CA THR A 388 -20.77 -8.69 19.96
C THR A 388 -19.84 -8.90 18.77
N ASP A 389 -20.44 -9.05 17.59
CA ASP A 389 -19.79 -9.30 16.30
C ASP A 389 -18.80 -8.20 15.90
N LYS A 390 -18.96 -6.97 16.40
CA LYS A 390 -18.05 -5.84 16.16
C LYS A 390 -17.16 -5.47 17.34
N ARG A 391 -17.05 -6.31 18.38
CA ARG A 391 -16.25 -6.02 19.58
C ARG A 391 -14.80 -5.61 19.26
N GLU A 392 -14.14 -6.36 18.36
CA GLU A 392 -12.75 -6.08 17.98
C GLU A 392 -12.63 -4.75 17.25
N PHE A 393 -13.50 -4.50 16.25
CA PHE A 393 -13.54 -3.25 15.51
C PHE A 393 -13.79 -2.05 16.43
N ILE A 394 -14.80 -2.13 17.30
CA ILE A 394 -15.15 -1.04 18.22
C ILE A 394 -14.02 -0.79 19.23
N GLY A 395 -13.41 -1.85 19.75
CA GLY A 395 -12.27 -1.75 20.66
C GLY A 395 -11.08 -1.03 20.02
N GLY A 396 -10.69 -1.46 18.82
CA GLY A 396 -9.62 -0.82 18.05
C GLY A 396 -9.94 0.64 17.70
N PHE A 397 -11.19 0.93 17.34
CA PHE A 397 -11.60 2.28 16.96
C PHE A 397 -11.58 3.26 18.13
N LYS A 398 -12.12 2.85 19.29
CA LYS A 398 -12.05 3.65 20.52
C LYS A 398 -10.62 3.90 20.95
N GLN A 399 -9.72 2.95 20.71
CA GLN A 399 -8.30 3.11 21.01
C GLN A 399 -7.64 4.12 20.07
N GLU A 400 -7.90 4.04 18.75
CA GLU A 400 -7.41 5.03 17.80
C GLU A 400 -7.90 6.45 18.16
N LEU A 401 -9.17 6.60 18.56
CA LEU A 401 -9.71 7.88 19.02
C LEU A 401 -8.97 8.41 20.26
N LYS A 402 -8.70 7.57 21.25
CA LYS A 402 -7.93 7.94 22.45
C LYS A 402 -6.52 8.38 22.10
N ASP A 403 -5.84 7.63 21.24
CA ASP A 403 -4.48 7.92 20.79
C ASP A 403 -4.37 9.28 20.09
N GLN A 404 -5.40 9.64 19.33
CA GLN A 404 -5.51 10.92 18.64
C GLN A 404 -6.11 12.04 19.52
N HIS A 405 -6.40 11.76 20.79
CA HIS A 405 -7.04 12.68 21.75
C HIS A 405 -8.40 13.20 21.27
N ILE A 406 -9.16 12.35 20.58
CA ILE A 406 -10.50 12.67 20.07
C ILE A 406 -11.55 12.14 21.06
N PRO A 407 -12.42 13.01 21.60
CA PRO A 407 -13.46 12.59 22.52
C PRO A 407 -14.56 11.79 21.78
N PHE A 408 -15.15 10.83 22.49
CA PHE A 408 -16.33 10.11 22.04
C PHE A 408 -17.24 9.80 23.22
N ARG A 409 -18.50 9.47 22.93
CA ARG A 409 -19.50 9.04 23.92
C ARG A 409 -19.89 7.59 23.67
N GLU A 410 -20.37 6.93 24.72
CA GLU A 410 -20.97 5.60 24.63
C GLU A 410 -22.33 5.64 25.31
N ILE A 411 -23.35 5.10 24.66
CA ILE A 411 -24.71 5.03 25.20
C ILE A 411 -25.34 3.66 24.95
N ASN A 412 -26.33 3.33 25.78
CA ASN A 412 -27.28 2.25 25.52
C ASN A 412 -28.60 2.88 25.04
N ALA A 413 -29.02 2.55 23.83
CA ALA A 413 -30.23 3.06 23.21
C ALA A 413 -31.46 2.28 23.69
N ASN A 414 -32.00 2.67 24.84
CA ASN A 414 -33.21 2.09 25.43
C ASN A 414 -34.46 2.98 25.27
N SER A 415 -34.27 4.21 24.80
CA SER A 415 -35.31 5.23 24.63
C SER A 415 -34.83 6.31 23.65
N LYS A 416 -35.75 7.09 23.08
CA LYS A 416 -35.36 8.23 22.24
C LYS A 416 -34.56 9.26 23.04
N GLU A 417 -34.94 9.48 24.30
CA GLU A 417 -34.30 10.43 25.22
C GLU A 417 -32.85 10.06 25.53
N SER A 418 -32.54 8.76 25.66
CA SER A 418 -31.17 8.28 25.88
C SER A 418 -30.22 8.66 24.73
N ILE A 419 -30.74 8.71 23.50
CA ILE A 419 -29.99 9.12 22.31
C ILE A 419 -29.90 10.64 22.28
N GLU A 420 -31.01 11.37 22.48
CA GLU A 420 -31.04 12.83 22.40
C GLU A 420 -30.06 13.50 23.39
N GLN A 421 -29.95 12.97 24.61
CA GLN A 421 -29.01 13.48 25.62
C GLN A 421 -27.53 13.36 25.19
N ALA A 422 -27.22 12.45 24.28
CA ALA A 422 -25.87 12.28 23.75
C ALA A 422 -25.53 13.25 22.62
N LEU A 423 -26.55 13.88 22.00
CA LEU A 423 -26.39 14.76 20.84
C LEU A 423 -25.85 16.14 21.23
N GLN A 424 -25.22 16.80 20.25
CA GLN A 424 -24.68 18.15 20.37
C GLN A 424 -25.16 18.98 19.18
N ALA A 425 -25.71 20.17 19.49
CA ALA A 425 -26.16 21.12 18.48
C ALA A 425 -24.95 21.85 17.86
N GLY A 426 -25.08 22.29 16.61
CA GLY A 426 -24.02 23.01 15.89
C GLY A 426 -22.85 22.14 15.40
N THR A 427 -22.94 20.81 15.55
CA THR A 427 -22.01 19.82 15.00
C THR A 427 -22.76 18.65 14.39
N GLU A 428 -22.11 17.88 13.52
CA GLU A 428 -22.59 16.58 13.09
C GLU A 428 -22.49 15.57 14.26
N ASN A 429 -23.51 14.71 14.39
CA ASN A 429 -23.57 13.63 15.36
C ASN A 429 -23.47 12.30 14.63
N ILE A 430 -22.35 11.60 14.81
CA ILE A 430 -22.06 10.33 14.12
C ILE A 430 -22.38 9.18 15.07
N LEU A 431 -23.47 8.50 14.80
CA LEU A 431 -23.95 7.34 15.57
C LEU A 431 -23.34 6.07 14.98
N ILE A 432 -22.59 5.33 15.80
CA ILE A 432 -21.90 4.09 15.42
C ILE A 432 -22.48 2.94 16.25
N PRO A 433 -23.39 2.13 15.70
CA PRO A 433 -23.91 0.96 16.41
C PRO A 433 -22.78 0.00 16.79
N THR A 434 -22.81 -0.58 17.99
CA THR A 434 -21.77 -1.54 18.43
C THR A 434 -21.94 -2.95 17.84
N SER A 435 -22.96 -3.14 17.01
CA SER A 435 -23.30 -4.36 16.29
C SER A 435 -23.63 -4.02 14.84
N GLY A 436 -23.22 -4.88 13.92
CA GLY A 436 -23.56 -4.75 12.51
C GLY A 436 -24.86 -5.45 12.12
N SER A 437 -25.52 -6.11 13.07
CA SER A 437 -26.67 -6.99 12.80
C SER A 437 -27.92 -6.23 12.31
N ASN A 438 -28.76 -6.93 11.55
CA ASN A 438 -30.09 -6.41 11.19
C ASN A 438 -30.96 -6.17 12.44
N ILE A 439 -30.78 -6.97 13.50
CA ILE A 439 -31.53 -6.82 14.76
C ILE A 439 -31.17 -5.50 15.44
N ALA A 440 -29.89 -5.09 15.41
CA ALA A 440 -29.45 -3.78 15.92
C ALA A 440 -30.17 -2.63 15.20
N LEU A 441 -30.27 -2.69 13.86
CA LEU A 441 -31.00 -1.69 13.08
C LEU A 441 -32.50 -1.65 13.42
N ILE A 442 -33.15 -2.83 13.47
CA ILE A 442 -34.58 -2.95 13.81
C ILE A 442 -34.88 -2.34 15.19
N LYS A 443 -33.96 -2.43 16.15
CA LYS A 443 -34.10 -1.84 17.49
C LYS A 443 -33.78 -0.34 17.50
N LEU A 444 -32.73 0.09 16.80
CA LEU A 444 -32.25 1.47 16.85
C LEU A 444 -33.12 2.44 16.04
N LEU A 445 -33.51 2.06 14.82
CA LEU A 445 -34.21 2.96 13.88
C LEU A 445 -35.54 3.52 14.42
N PRO A 446 -36.39 2.75 15.14
CA PRO A 446 -37.60 3.31 15.74
C PRO A 446 -37.34 4.48 16.69
N TYR A 447 -36.26 4.43 17.48
CA TYR A 447 -35.89 5.54 18.38
C TYR A 447 -35.45 6.78 17.59
N LEU A 448 -34.66 6.59 16.53
CA LEU A 448 -34.20 7.69 15.68
C LEU A 448 -35.36 8.36 14.92
N LYS A 449 -36.32 7.57 14.43
CA LYS A 449 -37.55 8.08 13.82
C LYS A 449 -38.38 8.88 14.81
N ALA A 450 -38.55 8.36 16.02
CA ALA A 450 -39.27 9.06 17.08
C ALA A 450 -38.62 10.39 17.48
N LEU A 451 -37.28 10.50 17.40
CA LEU A 451 -36.58 11.78 17.58
C LEU A 451 -36.89 12.78 16.48
N LYS A 452 -36.75 12.38 15.21
CA LYS A 452 -37.06 13.27 14.08
C LYS A 452 -38.50 13.78 14.14
N LEU A 453 -39.47 12.89 14.41
CA LEU A 453 -40.87 13.27 14.59
C LEU A 453 -41.07 14.25 15.76
N SER A 454 -40.31 14.11 16.85
CA SER A 454 -40.35 15.05 17.98
C SER A 454 -39.87 16.44 17.55
N TRP A 455 -38.76 16.51 16.83
CA TRP A 455 -38.18 17.77 16.38
C TRP A 455 -39.04 18.48 15.33
N GLU A 456 -39.68 17.72 14.44
CA GLU A 456 -40.68 18.23 13.51
C GLU A 456 -41.90 18.82 14.24
N ALA A 457 -42.41 18.13 15.26
CA ALA A 457 -43.52 18.62 16.08
C ALA A 457 -43.15 19.85 16.93
N GLU A 458 -41.87 20.00 17.28
CA GLU A 458 -41.29 21.16 17.97
C GLU A 458 -40.97 22.33 17.01
N GLU A 459 -41.29 22.23 15.71
CA GLU A 459 -40.92 23.20 14.67
C GLU A 459 -39.38 23.45 14.58
N THR A 460 -38.59 22.44 14.93
CA THR A 460 -37.11 22.45 14.90
C THR A 460 -36.54 21.25 14.14
N PRO A 461 -36.95 20.98 12.88
CA PRO A 461 -36.56 19.76 12.16
C PRO A 461 -35.04 19.56 12.01
N ASP A 462 -34.27 20.65 12.05
CA ASP A 462 -32.80 20.66 11.97
C ASP A 462 -32.09 20.84 13.32
N LYS A 463 -32.78 20.55 14.45
CA LYS A 463 -32.24 20.68 15.81
C LYS A 463 -30.88 20.00 15.97
N TYR A 464 -30.72 18.82 15.36
CA TYR A 464 -29.46 18.08 15.32
C TYR A 464 -29.22 17.47 13.94
N SER A 465 -27.98 17.52 13.46
CA SER A 465 -27.56 16.71 12.30
C SER A 465 -27.16 15.32 12.76
N LEU A 466 -27.86 14.31 12.26
CA LEU A 466 -27.62 12.89 12.54
C LEU A 466 -27.04 12.17 11.31
N HIS A 467 -26.05 11.34 11.55
CA HIS A 467 -25.47 10.41 10.59
C HIS A 467 -25.34 9.03 11.24
N LEU A 468 -25.67 7.97 10.51
CA LEU A 468 -25.33 6.60 10.91
C LEU A 468 -24.03 6.17 10.24
N PHE A 469 -23.15 5.48 10.97
CA PHE A 469 -21.96 4.85 10.40
C PHE A 469 -21.94 3.36 10.76
N GLY A 470 -22.12 2.51 9.76
CA GLY A 470 -22.28 1.07 9.90
C GLY A 470 -21.25 0.25 9.14
N TYR A 471 -21.67 -0.94 8.72
CA TYR A 471 -20.78 -2.07 8.40
C TYR A 471 -21.07 -2.69 7.03
N PRO A 472 -20.13 -3.46 6.44
CA PRO A 472 -20.28 -4.01 5.10
C PRO A 472 -21.58 -4.81 4.86
N GLU A 473 -22.06 -5.54 5.85
CA GLU A 473 -23.28 -6.34 5.76
C GLU A 473 -24.56 -5.50 5.54
N TRP A 474 -24.55 -4.20 5.85
CA TRP A 474 -25.70 -3.32 5.63
C TRP A 474 -26.08 -3.19 4.15
N GLN A 475 -25.15 -3.45 3.23
CA GLN A 475 -25.45 -3.57 1.80
C GLN A 475 -26.46 -4.69 1.49
N THR A 476 -26.62 -5.67 2.39
CA THR A 476 -27.60 -6.75 2.25
C THR A 476 -28.96 -6.40 2.89
N TYR A 477 -29.01 -5.35 3.68
CA TYR A 477 -30.20 -4.90 4.42
C TYR A 477 -30.95 -3.78 3.70
N THR A 478 -30.42 -3.31 2.56
CA THR A 478 -31.04 -2.22 1.78
C THR A 478 -32.46 -2.56 1.33
N THR A 479 -32.81 -3.83 1.15
CA THR A 479 -34.20 -4.21 0.80
C THR A 479 -35.21 -3.73 1.84
N ASP A 480 -34.84 -3.76 3.13
CA ASP A 480 -35.75 -3.46 4.24
C ASP A 480 -35.53 -2.06 4.83
N HIS A 481 -34.34 -1.46 4.64
CA HIS A 481 -33.91 -0.25 5.34
C HIS A 481 -33.45 0.91 4.42
N LEU A 482 -33.65 0.82 3.10
CA LEU A 482 -33.14 1.85 2.17
C LEU A 482 -33.63 3.27 2.50
N ASP A 483 -34.93 3.43 2.74
CA ASP A 483 -35.52 4.73 3.07
C ASP A 483 -34.96 5.28 4.39
N ASP A 484 -34.70 4.40 5.34
CA ASP A 484 -34.09 4.76 6.62
C ASP A 484 -32.62 5.17 6.45
N PHE A 485 -31.89 4.49 5.56
CA PHE A 485 -30.51 4.85 5.26
C PHE A 485 -30.39 6.25 4.66
N TYR A 486 -31.29 6.62 3.73
CA TYR A 486 -31.38 8.00 3.22
C TYR A 486 -31.83 8.99 4.31
N THR A 487 -32.84 8.62 5.11
CA THR A 487 -33.38 9.47 6.18
C THR A 487 -32.31 9.86 7.20
N PHE A 488 -31.40 8.95 7.55
CA PHE A 488 -30.38 9.14 8.57
C PHE A 488 -28.96 9.37 8.03
N ASP A 489 -28.85 9.80 6.76
CA ASP A 489 -27.58 10.16 6.12
C ASP A 489 -26.49 9.11 6.36
N THR A 490 -26.78 7.88 5.93
CA THR A 490 -26.08 6.68 6.41
C THR A 490 -24.83 6.37 5.62
N TYR A 491 -23.76 6.07 6.33
CA TYR A 491 -22.49 5.58 5.84
C TYR A 491 -22.30 4.11 6.20
N PHE A 492 -21.64 3.33 5.34
CA PHE A 492 -20.98 2.10 5.76
C PHE A 492 -19.69 1.89 4.96
N TYR A 493 -18.71 1.25 5.57
CA TYR A 493 -17.46 0.92 4.88
C TYR A 493 -17.54 -0.41 4.15
N THR A 494 -16.79 -0.57 3.06
CA THR A 494 -16.68 -1.85 2.34
C THR A 494 -15.45 -1.87 1.41
N SER A 495 -14.95 -3.06 1.10
CA SER A 495 -13.90 -3.28 0.08
C SER A 495 -14.48 -3.54 -1.32
N PHE A 496 -15.79 -3.76 -1.43
CA PHE A 496 -16.48 -4.00 -2.70
C PHE A 496 -17.90 -3.45 -2.63
N TYR A 497 -18.33 -2.77 -3.69
CA TYR A 497 -19.69 -2.29 -3.81
C TYR A 497 -20.08 -2.10 -5.27
N ALA A 498 -21.08 -2.87 -5.71
CA ALA A 498 -21.65 -2.78 -7.05
C ALA A 498 -23.05 -2.15 -6.98
N ASN A 499 -23.18 -0.90 -7.44
CA ASN A 499 -24.50 -0.29 -7.62
C ASN A 499 -25.18 -0.91 -8.86
N ASN A 500 -26.23 -1.71 -8.65
CA ASN A 500 -26.96 -2.39 -9.73
C ASN A 500 -27.59 -1.44 -10.75
N LEU A 501 -27.79 -0.16 -10.40
CA LEU A 501 -28.34 0.87 -11.30
C LEU A 501 -27.26 1.68 -12.03
N SER A 502 -25.98 1.49 -11.67
CA SER A 502 -24.90 2.20 -12.34
C SER A 502 -24.71 1.73 -13.78
N VAL A 503 -24.36 2.65 -14.67
CA VAL A 503 -24.11 2.37 -16.09
C VAL A 503 -23.05 1.26 -16.27
N SER A 504 -22.01 1.25 -15.43
CA SER A 504 -20.94 0.26 -15.46
C SER A 504 -21.45 -1.15 -15.14
N VAL A 505 -22.25 -1.32 -14.08
CA VAL A 505 -22.85 -2.63 -13.73
C VAL A 505 -23.88 -3.07 -14.76
N VAL A 506 -24.73 -2.16 -15.25
CA VAL A 506 -25.74 -2.48 -16.28
C VAL A 506 -25.08 -2.94 -17.58
N ASN A 507 -24.02 -2.25 -18.02
CA ASN A 507 -23.27 -2.64 -19.22
C ASN A 507 -22.57 -3.99 -19.03
N PHE A 508 -21.91 -4.20 -17.89
CA PHE A 508 -21.27 -5.48 -17.60
C PHE A 508 -22.28 -6.64 -17.57
N GLN A 509 -23.43 -6.46 -16.92
CA GLN A 509 -24.51 -7.46 -16.91
C GLN A 509 -25.04 -7.75 -18.30
N LYS A 510 -25.20 -6.72 -19.16
CA LYS A 510 -25.61 -6.90 -20.55
C LYS A 510 -24.61 -7.75 -21.32
N GLU A 511 -23.31 -7.45 -21.22
CA GLU A 511 -22.27 -8.23 -21.88
C GLU A 511 -22.20 -9.66 -21.33
N PHE A 512 -22.30 -9.82 -20.01
CA PHE A 512 -22.31 -11.14 -19.37
C PHE A 512 -23.47 -12.00 -19.88
N ARG A 513 -24.69 -11.43 -19.99
CA ARG A 513 -25.85 -12.11 -20.60
C ARG A 513 -25.63 -12.48 -22.06
N GLN A 514 -24.98 -11.61 -22.83
CA GLN A 514 -24.69 -11.88 -24.24
C GLN A 514 -23.74 -13.06 -24.41
N TRP A 515 -22.71 -13.17 -23.57
CA TRP A 515 -21.72 -14.26 -23.64
C TRP A 515 -22.21 -15.58 -23.04
N TYR A 516 -22.98 -15.53 -21.95
CA TYR A 516 -23.27 -16.71 -21.12
C TYR A 516 -24.75 -17.06 -20.99
N HIS A 517 -25.65 -16.27 -21.59
CA HIS A 517 -27.09 -16.51 -21.61
C HIS A 517 -27.74 -16.72 -20.22
N LYS A 518 -27.20 -16.06 -19.18
CA LYS A 518 -27.71 -16.10 -17.82
C LYS A 518 -27.45 -14.79 -17.08
N GLU A 519 -28.20 -14.55 -16.00
CA GLU A 519 -27.94 -13.43 -15.08
C GLU A 519 -26.76 -13.73 -14.15
N ILE A 520 -26.14 -12.65 -13.65
CA ILE A 520 -25.10 -12.73 -12.60
C ILE A 520 -25.77 -13.08 -11.27
N LEU A 521 -25.13 -13.94 -10.48
CA LEU A 521 -25.56 -14.27 -9.12
C LEU A 521 -25.66 -13.02 -8.25
N ASN A 522 -26.75 -12.90 -7.50
CA ASN A 522 -26.92 -11.82 -6.54
C ASN A 522 -26.17 -12.13 -5.23
N THR A 523 -24.86 -12.00 -5.27
CA THR A 523 -23.95 -12.26 -4.15
C THR A 523 -23.07 -11.03 -3.87
N TYR A 524 -22.48 -10.99 -2.67
CA TYR A 524 -21.54 -9.95 -2.25
C TYR A 524 -20.22 -10.62 -1.80
N PRO A 525 -19.08 -10.36 -2.48
CA PRO A 525 -18.97 -9.63 -3.75
C PRO A 525 -19.67 -10.36 -4.91
N LYS A 526 -19.92 -9.66 -6.03
CA LYS A 526 -20.42 -10.28 -7.26
C LYS A 526 -19.27 -11.02 -7.94
N TYR A 527 -19.33 -12.35 -8.02
CA TYR A 527 -18.18 -13.18 -8.43
C TYR A 527 -17.75 -12.91 -9.88
N ALA A 528 -18.70 -12.71 -10.81
CA ALA A 528 -18.38 -12.37 -12.20
C ALA A 528 -17.56 -11.07 -12.30
N ILE A 529 -18.01 -10.02 -11.62
CA ILE A 529 -17.31 -8.73 -11.64
C ILE A 529 -15.96 -8.86 -10.94
N LEU A 530 -15.86 -9.64 -9.85
CA LEU A 530 -14.62 -9.80 -9.10
C LEU A 530 -13.57 -10.53 -9.94
N GLY A 531 -13.98 -11.59 -10.65
CA GLY A 531 -13.11 -12.30 -11.59
C GLY A 531 -12.64 -11.41 -12.73
N TYR A 532 -13.55 -10.61 -13.29
CA TYR A 532 -13.21 -9.62 -14.32
C TYR A 532 -12.19 -8.60 -13.80
N GLU A 533 -12.46 -7.91 -12.70
CA GLU A 533 -11.58 -6.85 -12.20
C GLU A 533 -10.21 -7.40 -11.77
N THR A 534 -10.19 -8.54 -11.06
CA THR A 534 -8.94 -9.17 -10.59
C THR A 534 -8.04 -9.52 -11.77
N ALA A 535 -8.59 -10.21 -12.77
CA ALA A 535 -7.84 -10.58 -13.97
C ALA A 535 -7.47 -9.35 -14.80
N HIS A 536 -8.41 -8.42 -14.98
CA HIS A 536 -8.19 -7.22 -15.78
C HIS A 536 -7.04 -6.38 -15.22
N TYR A 537 -7.03 -6.10 -13.92
CA TYR A 537 -5.98 -5.30 -13.28
C TYR A 537 -4.60 -5.96 -13.42
N LEU A 538 -4.45 -7.22 -12.98
CA LEU A 538 -3.16 -7.89 -12.93
C LEU A 538 -2.63 -8.26 -14.32
N LEU A 539 -3.49 -8.75 -15.22
CA LEU A 539 -3.08 -9.09 -16.58
C LEU A 539 -2.79 -7.87 -17.44
N LYS A 540 -3.53 -6.76 -17.25
CA LYS A 540 -3.19 -5.48 -17.88
C LYS A 540 -1.82 -5.00 -17.42
N GLY A 541 -1.57 -5.04 -16.11
CA GLY A 541 -0.28 -4.71 -15.53
C GLY A 541 0.86 -5.58 -16.10
N LEU A 542 0.68 -6.90 -16.15
CA LEU A 542 1.66 -7.83 -16.72
C LEU A 542 1.92 -7.58 -18.21
N SER A 543 0.87 -7.28 -18.98
CA SER A 543 0.99 -6.95 -20.40
C SER A 543 1.81 -5.68 -20.64
N LEU A 544 1.60 -4.65 -19.81
CA LEU A 544 2.28 -3.36 -19.92
C LEU A 544 3.71 -3.39 -19.38
N TYR A 545 3.93 -4.04 -18.22
CA TYR A 545 5.16 -3.89 -17.45
C TYR A 545 5.98 -5.17 -17.28
N GLY A 546 5.43 -6.34 -17.63
CA GLY A 546 6.12 -7.62 -17.53
C GLY A 546 6.67 -7.88 -16.13
N ASN A 547 7.98 -8.08 -16.02
CA ASN A 547 8.68 -8.30 -14.75
C ASN A 547 8.76 -7.07 -13.84
N LYS A 548 8.39 -5.87 -14.32
CA LYS A 548 8.36 -4.62 -13.54
C LYS A 548 6.96 -4.25 -13.02
N LEU A 549 5.99 -5.17 -13.08
CA LEU A 549 4.62 -4.95 -12.61
C LEU A 549 4.58 -4.27 -11.23
N GLU A 550 5.31 -4.82 -10.27
CA GLU A 550 5.31 -4.40 -8.86
C GLU A 550 5.73 -2.94 -8.67
N GLN A 551 6.61 -2.42 -9.53
CA GLN A 551 7.08 -1.03 -9.51
C GLN A 551 6.06 -0.05 -10.10
N HIS A 552 5.05 -0.57 -10.81
CA HIS A 552 4.10 0.19 -11.60
C HIS A 552 2.64 -0.10 -11.22
N LEU A 553 2.38 -0.74 -10.08
CA LEU A 553 1.01 -1.05 -9.63
C LEU A 553 0.11 0.20 -9.64
N ASN A 554 0.61 1.33 -9.12
CA ASN A 554 -0.13 2.60 -9.08
C ASN A 554 -0.36 3.24 -10.47
N ASN A 555 0.33 2.78 -11.51
CA ASN A 555 0.19 3.29 -12.87
C ASN A 555 -0.86 2.51 -13.68
N ILE A 556 -1.39 1.40 -13.15
CA ILE A 556 -2.38 0.57 -13.82
C ILE A 556 -3.74 1.26 -13.76
N GLN A 557 -4.13 1.87 -14.87
CA GLN A 557 -5.44 2.51 -15.00
C GLN A 557 -6.51 1.48 -15.35
N VAL A 558 -7.49 1.27 -14.47
CA VAL A 558 -8.70 0.45 -14.73
C VAL A 558 -9.94 1.21 -14.27
N THR A 559 -11.06 0.97 -14.94
CA THR A 559 -12.36 1.51 -14.50
C THR A 559 -13.01 0.51 -13.55
N PRO A 560 -13.17 0.83 -12.26
CA PRO A 560 -13.79 -0.08 -11.31
C PRO A 560 -15.31 -0.15 -11.51
N ILE A 561 -15.86 -1.34 -11.37
CA ILE A 561 -17.28 -1.67 -11.37
C ILE A 561 -17.75 -1.94 -9.93
N GLN A 562 -17.11 -2.85 -9.19
CA GLN A 562 -17.43 -3.10 -7.78
C GLN A 562 -16.28 -2.75 -6.84
N THR A 563 -15.05 -3.10 -7.20
CA THR A 563 -13.87 -2.83 -6.37
C THR A 563 -12.78 -2.14 -7.18
N SER A 564 -11.81 -1.58 -6.48
CA SER A 564 -10.57 -1.08 -7.07
C SER A 564 -9.42 -1.70 -6.31
N PHE A 565 -8.23 -1.69 -6.91
CA PHE A 565 -7.07 -2.28 -6.28
C PHE A 565 -6.06 -1.20 -5.92
N ARG A 566 -5.66 -1.21 -4.65
CA ARG A 566 -4.49 -0.51 -4.13
C ARG A 566 -3.59 -1.56 -3.47
N PHE A 567 -2.85 -2.29 -4.30
CA PHE A 567 -1.95 -3.33 -3.81
C PHE A 567 -0.70 -2.70 -3.20
N GLU A 568 -0.48 -2.97 -1.92
CA GLU A 568 0.70 -2.54 -1.19
C GLU A 568 1.47 -3.74 -0.67
N ARG A 569 2.80 -3.67 -0.76
CA ARG A 569 3.69 -4.72 -0.26
C ARG A 569 3.72 -4.70 1.27
N VAL A 570 3.66 -5.87 1.89
CA VAL A 570 3.62 -5.99 3.37
C VAL A 570 4.99 -5.93 4.04
N SER A 571 6.04 -6.43 3.36
CA SER A 571 7.44 -6.38 3.83
C SER A 571 8.39 -6.55 2.64
N ASN A 572 9.71 -6.44 2.84
CA ASN A 572 10.68 -6.56 1.76
C ASN A 572 10.76 -7.96 1.11
N TRP A 573 10.22 -8.99 1.77
CA TRP A 573 10.13 -10.37 1.28
C TRP A 573 8.69 -10.89 1.19
N GLY A 574 7.73 -10.22 1.82
CA GLY A 574 6.31 -10.56 1.72
C GLY A 574 5.66 -10.04 0.44
N GLY A 575 4.48 -10.53 0.14
CA GLY A 575 3.65 -10.20 -1.00
C GLY A 575 2.85 -8.91 -0.83
N PHE A 576 1.71 -8.85 -1.51
CA PHE A 576 0.87 -7.67 -1.64
C PHE A 576 -0.51 -7.90 -1.07
N ILE A 577 -1.01 -6.92 -0.32
CA ILE A 577 -2.41 -6.87 0.12
C ILE A 577 -3.11 -5.72 -0.56
N ASN A 578 -4.34 -5.94 -1.01
CA ASN A 578 -5.19 -4.83 -1.42
C ASN A 578 -5.60 -4.03 -0.18
N LYS A 579 -5.30 -2.73 -0.12
CA LYS A 579 -5.74 -1.84 0.96
C LYS A 579 -6.90 -0.92 0.57
N LYS A 580 -7.61 -1.23 -0.52
CA LYS A 580 -8.71 -0.39 -0.98
C LYS A 580 -9.93 -0.54 -0.07
N VAL A 581 -10.44 0.60 0.42
CA VAL A 581 -11.67 0.70 1.21
C VAL A 581 -12.48 1.90 0.70
N PHE A 582 -13.80 1.75 0.66
CA PHE A 582 -14.74 2.80 0.29
C PHE A 582 -15.69 3.05 1.44
N PHE A 583 -16.23 4.27 1.52
CA PHE A 583 -17.48 4.51 2.24
C PHE A 583 -18.61 4.64 1.23
N ILE A 584 -19.71 3.96 1.49
CA ILE A 584 -20.97 4.11 0.77
C ILE A 584 -21.86 5.02 1.60
N HIS A 585 -22.29 6.13 1.00
CA HIS A 585 -23.08 7.16 1.66
C HIS A 585 -24.44 7.30 0.97
N PHE A 586 -25.50 7.04 1.72
CA PHE A 586 -26.88 7.34 1.36
C PHE A 586 -27.22 8.73 1.89
N THR A 587 -27.32 9.71 1.00
CA THR A 587 -27.55 11.12 1.38
C THR A 587 -29.03 11.41 1.66
N LYS A 588 -29.31 12.47 2.43
CA LYS A 588 -30.69 12.95 2.62
C LYS A 588 -31.40 13.32 1.30
N ASP A 589 -30.64 13.70 0.29
CA ASP A 589 -31.13 14.06 -1.05
C ASP A 589 -31.39 12.83 -1.95
N HIS A 590 -31.37 11.62 -1.38
CA HIS A 590 -31.58 10.34 -2.09
C HIS A 590 -30.50 10.03 -3.14
N GLU A 591 -29.31 10.61 -2.97
CA GLU A 591 -28.13 10.27 -3.74
C GLU A 591 -27.30 9.19 -3.04
N LEU A 592 -26.74 8.28 -3.84
CA LEU A 592 -25.82 7.25 -3.39
C LEU A 592 -24.40 7.59 -3.84
N ILE A 593 -23.54 7.91 -2.87
CA ILE A 593 -22.16 8.32 -3.13
C ILE A 593 -21.21 7.18 -2.71
N LYS A 594 -20.36 6.75 -3.64
CA LYS A 594 -19.20 5.88 -3.35
C LYS A 594 -17.99 6.77 -3.12
N MET A 595 -17.61 6.94 -1.87
CA MET A 595 -16.47 7.76 -1.48
C MET A 595 -15.17 6.97 -1.59
N ASP A 596 -14.23 7.53 -2.35
CA ASP A 596 -12.88 7.04 -2.51
C ASP A 596 -11.91 8.01 -1.81
N PHE A 597 -11.04 7.48 -0.95
CA PHE A 597 -10.11 8.25 -0.14
C PHE A 597 -8.68 8.31 -0.70
N ASP A 598 -8.44 7.66 -1.85
CA ASP A 598 -7.14 7.62 -2.53
C ASP A 598 -6.91 8.78 -3.52
N GLN A 599 -7.87 9.72 -3.61
CA GLN A 599 -7.81 10.89 -4.48
C GLN A 599 -7.31 12.15 -3.78
#